data_AF-A0A4Y2BGB7-F1
#
_entry.id   AF-A0A4Y2BGB7-F1
#
_cell.length_a   1.000
_cell.length_b   1.000
_cell.length_c   1.000
_cell.angle_alpha   90.00
_cell.angle_beta   90.00
_cell.angle_gamma   90.00
#
_symmetry.space_group_name_H-M   'P 1'
#
loop_
_entity.id
_entity.type
_entity.pdbx_description
1 polymer ?
#
loop_
_entity_poly.entity_id
_entity_poly.type
_entity_poly.pdbx_seq_one_letter_code
_entity_poly.pdbx_strand_id
1 'polypeptide(L)'
;MHEPLCRVRCFYLAASGSFCQDGDVIFCNDFDSLFKALGLQHNHQEWRLFIDSSNVSLKAVLLHNGNKHPSIPVGYAVRMKETYETLKHILSSVEYSKHSWHICTDLKVIAVLVGLQAGYTKFCCFLCQWDSRVRKKHYIKKVWPKQQRLISGVKNVENEPQVAS
;
A
#
# COMPACT_ATOMS: atom_id res chain seq x y z
N MET A 1 7.47 14.19 -23.02
CA MET A 1 8.56 13.20 -23.07
C MET A 1 7.94 11.84 -22.83
N HIS A 2 7.77 11.07 -23.90
CA HIS A 2 7.18 9.73 -23.88
C HIS A 2 8.29 8.73 -23.55
N GLU A 3 8.19 8.08 -22.39
CA GLU A 3 9.00 6.89 -22.10
C GLU A 3 8.53 5.76 -23.04
N PRO A 4 9.44 5.04 -23.73
CA PRO A 4 9.05 4.15 -24.81
C PRO A 4 8.40 2.88 -24.24
N LEU A 5 7.21 2.57 -24.78
CA LEU A 5 6.42 1.35 -24.59
C LEU A 5 7.22 0.02 -24.72
N CYS A 6 8.46 0.04 -25.22
CA CYS A 6 9.29 -1.14 -25.41
C CYS A 6 9.73 -1.82 -24.10
N ARG A 7 9.98 -1.09 -23.00
CA ARG A 7 10.39 -1.73 -21.73
C ARG A 7 9.23 -2.49 -21.06
N VAL A 8 8.03 -1.92 -21.10
CA VAL A 8 6.82 -2.53 -20.50
C VAL A 8 6.44 -3.84 -21.21
N ARG A 9 6.66 -3.92 -22.52
CA ARG A 9 6.36 -5.12 -23.33
C ARG A 9 7.34 -6.28 -23.05
N CYS A 10 8.61 -5.99 -22.78
CA CYS A 10 9.60 -6.98 -22.35
C CYS A 10 9.33 -7.50 -20.93
N PHE A 11 8.88 -6.63 -20.00
CA PHE A 11 8.43 -7.04 -18.67
C PHE A 11 7.29 -8.06 -18.74
N TYR A 12 6.30 -7.83 -19.61
CA TYR A 12 5.12 -8.70 -19.74
C TYR A 12 5.45 -10.08 -20.32
N LEU A 13 6.36 -10.16 -21.30
CA LEU A 13 6.73 -11.42 -21.96
C LEU A 13 7.65 -12.29 -21.08
N ALA A 14 8.60 -11.68 -20.36
CA ALA A 14 9.57 -12.41 -19.53
C ALA A 14 9.01 -12.88 -18.18
N ALA A 15 7.99 -12.19 -17.63
CA ALA A 15 7.41 -12.50 -16.33
C ALA A 15 6.00 -13.13 -16.41
N SER A 16 5.49 -13.43 -17.61
CA SER A 16 4.10 -13.90 -17.81
C SER A 16 3.71 -15.13 -16.98
N GLY A 17 4.66 -16.01 -16.61
CA GLY A 17 4.42 -17.17 -15.75
C GLY A 17 4.34 -16.88 -14.25
N SER A 18 4.74 -15.68 -13.82
CA SER A 18 4.79 -15.27 -12.40
C SER A 18 3.56 -14.45 -11.97
N PHE A 19 2.63 -14.17 -12.89
CA PHE A 19 1.43 -13.39 -12.60
C PHE A 19 0.18 -14.25 -12.71
N CYS A 20 -0.74 -14.04 -11.77
CA CYS A 20 -2.07 -14.60 -11.76
C CYS A 20 -3.11 -13.48 -11.83
N GLN A 21 -4.31 -13.84 -12.30
CA GLN A 21 -5.46 -12.96 -12.32
C GLN A 21 -6.59 -13.58 -11.50
N ASP A 22 -7.14 -12.79 -10.57
CA ASP A 22 -8.32 -13.10 -9.79
C ASP A 22 -9.32 -11.94 -9.94
N GLY A 23 -10.36 -12.17 -10.75
CA GLY A 23 -11.30 -11.12 -11.16
C GLY A 23 -10.60 -9.95 -11.86
N ASP A 24 -10.73 -8.75 -11.29
CA ASP A 24 -10.12 -7.51 -11.79
C ASP A 24 -8.71 -7.24 -11.23
N VAL A 25 -8.18 -8.16 -10.40
CA VAL A 25 -6.85 -8.05 -9.77
C VAL A 25 -5.86 -8.95 -10.49
N ILE A 26 -4.76 -8.37 -10.96
CA ILE A 26 -3.59 -9.07 -11.49
C ILE A 26 -2.48 -8.92 -10.44
N PHE A 27 -1.83 -10.01 -10.06
CA PHE A 27 -0.81 -10.00 -9.01
C PHE A 27 0.29 -11.02 -9.28
N CYS A 28 1.48 -10.75 -8.75
CA CYS A 28 2.60 -11.67 -8.79
C CYS A 28 2.41 -12.75 -7.73
N ASN A 29 2.39 -14.02 -8.14
CA ASN A 29 2.31 -15.18 -7.24
C ASN A 29 3.65 -15.91 -7.09
N ASP A 30 4.65 -15.59 -7.92
CA ASP A 30 6.00 -16.15 -7.85
C ASP A 30 7.06 -15.06 -7.99
N PHE A 31 7.44 -14.49 -6.84
CA PHE A 31 8.46 -13.45 -6.77
C PHE A 31 9.86 -13.97 -7.15
N ASP A 32 10.21 -15.21 -6.81
CA ASP A 32 11.54 -15.75 -7.13
C ASP A 32 11.74 -15.85 -8.65
N SER A 33 10.74 -16.35 -9.37
CA SER A 33 10.75 -16.38 -10.84
C SER A 33 10.74 -14.98 -11.43
N LEU A 34 9.99 -14.03 -10.86
CA LEU A 34 9.98 -12.64 -11.30
C LEU A 34 11.37 -11.99 -11.16
N PHE A 35 11.99 -12.09 -9.99
CA PHE A 35 13.31 -11.54 -9.72
C PHE A 35 14.39 -12.20 -10.59
N LYS A 36 14.32 -13.52 -10.77
CA LYS A 36 15.21 -14.27 -11.65
C LYS A 36 15.08 -13.82 -13.11
N ALA A 37 13.86 -13.64 -13.61
CA ALA A 37 13.62 -13.14 -14.97
C ALA A 37 14.15 -11.72 -15.19
N LEU A 38 14.17 -10.90 -14.14
CA LEU A 38 14.74 -9.56 -14.15
C LEU A 38 16.26 -9.53 -13.95
N GLY A 39 16.89 -10.67 -13.68
CA GLY A 39 18.33 -10.74 -13.35
C GLY A 39 18.68 -10.02 -12.04
N LEU A 40 17.73 -9.95 -11.10
CA LEU A 40 17.87 -9.28 -9.81
C LEU A 40 17.97 -10.32 -8.68
N GLN A 41 18.67 -9.97 -7.60
CA GLN A 41 18.66 -10.78 -6.39
C GLN A 41 17.40 -10.46 -5.56
N HIS A 42 16.73 -11.50 -5.10
CA HIS A 42 15.55 -11.38 -4.28
C HIS A 42 15.94 -11.24 -2.80
N ASN A 43 16.25 -10.01 -2.36
CA ASN A 43 16.46 -9.69 -0.95
C ASN A 43 15.31 -8.82 -0.42
N HIS A 44 14.38 -9.41 0.33
CA HIS A 44 13.15 -8.72 0.76
C HIS A 44 13.42 -7.42 1.53
N GLN A 45 14.53 -7.33 2.28
CA GLN A 45 14.87 -6.16 3.10
C GLN A 45 15.29 -4.94 2.25
N GLU A 46 15.64 -5.16 0.98
CA GLU A 46 16.03 -4.10 0.06
C GLU A 46 14.85 -3.48 -0.68
N TRP A 47 13.63 -3.99 -0.49
CA TRP A 47 12.44 -3.51 -1.18
C TRP A 47 11.38 -2.99 -0.22
N ARG A 48 10.61 -2.01 -0.70
CA ARG A 48 9.46 -1.44 -0.02
C ARG A 48 8.24 -1.59 -0.89
N LEU A 49 7.11 -1.95 -0.30
CA LEU A 49 5.86 -2.05 -1.01
C LEU A 49 5.23 -0.67 -1.12
N PHE A 50 5.07 -0.19 -2.34
CA PHE A 50 4.37 1.03 -2.66
C PHE A 50 2.98 0.73 -3.21
N ILE A 51 1.95 1.28 -2.57
CA ILE A 51 0.58 1.19 -3.04
C ILE A 51 0.14 2.58 -3.49
N ASP A 52 -0.28 2.69 -4.74
CA ASP A 52 -0.81 3.92 -5.33
C ASP A 52 -2.25 3.70 -5.78
N SER A 53 -3.11 4.60 -5.30
CA SER A 53 -4.54 4.59 -5.57
C SER A 53 -4.90 5.73 -6.49
N SER A 54 -5.64 5.43 -7.54
CA SER A 54 -6.28 6.42 -8.41
C SER A 54 -7.79 6.21 -8.43
N ASN A 55 -8.53 7.12 -9.07
CA ASN A 55 -9.98 6.99 -9.21
C ASN A 55 -10.42 5.72 -9.98
N VAL A 56 -9.52 5.10 -10.76
CA VAL A 56 -9.85 4.03 -11.70
C VAL A 56 -9.00 2.78 -11.54
N SER A 57 -7.94 2.82 -10.74
CA SER A 57 -7.05 1.68 -10.55
C SER A 57 -6.25 1.78 -9.27
N LEU A 58 -5.87 0.63 -8.74
CA LEU A 58 -4.94 0.47 -7.63
C LEU A 58 -3.70 -0.26 -8.12
N LYS A 59 -2.51 0.22 -7.76
CA LYS A 59 -1.21 -0.35 -8.18
C LYS A 59 -0.40 -0.70 -6.95
N ALA A 60 0.16 -1.90 -6.93
CA ALA A 60 1.13 -2.34 -5.95
C ALA A 60 2.48 -2.55 -6.65
N VAL A 61 3.52 -1.87 -6.16
CA VAL A 61 4.82 -1.76 -6.81
C VAL A 61 5.91 -1.92 -5.77
N LEU A 62 6.92 -2.75 -6.03
CA LEU A 62 8.12 -2.81 -5.21
C LEU A 62 9.10 -1.71 -5.61
N LEU A 63 9.57 -0.96 -4.61
CA LEU A 63 10.56 0.09 -4.74
C LEU A 63 11.86 -0.33 -4.06
N HIS A 64 12.97 -0.29 -4.80
CA HIS A 64 14.27 -0.61 -4.25
C HIS A 64 14.79 0.51 -3.32
N ASN A 65 15.40 0.12 -2.21
CA ASN A 65 16.00 1.05 -1.26
C ASN A 65 17.18 1.80 -1.90
N GLY A 66 17.15 3.13 -1.86
CA GLY A 66 18.14 3.97 -2.55
C GLY A 66 18.01 4.00 -4.07
N ASN A 67 16.88 3.53 -4.64
CA ASN A 67 16.52 3.69 -6.05
C ASN A 67 17.57 3.18 -7.07
N LYS A 68 18.39 2.20 -6.68
CA LYS A 68 19.42 1.60 -7.56
C LYS A 68 18.83 0.71 -8.66
N HIS A 69 17.68 0.11 -8.39
CA HIS A 69 16.94 -0.75 -9.32
C HIS A 69 15.60 -0.12 -9.71
N PRO A 70 15.07 -0.45 -10.91
CA PRO A 70 13.78 0.05 -11.34
C PRO A 70 12.66 -0.44 -10.43
N SER A 71 11.55 0.28 -10.42
CA SER A 71 10.34 -0.16 -9.75
C SER A 71 9.77 -1.41 -10.43
N ILE A 72 9.28 -2.36 -9.63
CA ILE A 72 8.75 -3.62 -10.12
C ILE A 72 7.26 -3.67 -9.82
N PRO A 73 6.36 -3.66 -10.82
CA PRO A 73 4.94 -3.84 -10.57
C PRO A 73 4.68 -5.27 -10.11
N VAL A 74 3.94 -5.42 -9.01
CA VAL A 74 3.64 -6.72 -8.39
C VAL A 74 2.15 -6.95 -8.16
N GLY A 75 1.35 -5.90 -8.28
CA GLY A 75 -0.10 -6.01 -8.26
C GLY A 75 -0.75 -4.85 -9.00
N TYR A 76 -1.88 -5.11 -9.62
CA TYR A 76 -2.67 -4.13 -10.34
C TYR A 76 -4.13 -4.52 -10.30
N ALA A 77 -5.00 -3.58 -9.91
CA ALA A 77 -6.44 -3.77 -9.95
C ALA A 77 -7.10 -2.66 -10.76
N VAL A 78 -7.96 -3.06 -11.71
CA VAL A 78 -8.72 -2.14 -12.57
C VAL A 78 -10.09 -1.90 -11.96
N ARG A 79 -10.61 -0.67 -12.05
CA ARG A 79 -11.95 -0.25 -11.58
C ARG A 79 -12.23 -0.48 -10.09
N MET A 80 -11.22 -0.80 -9.29
CA MET A 80 -11.36 -0.95 -7.85
C MET A 80 -11.13 0.38 -7.14
N LYS A 81 -11.98 0.66 -6.15
CA LYS A 81 -11.82 1.79 -5.24
C LYS A 81 -10.90 1.40 -4.09
N GLU A 82 -10.23 2.40 -3.55
CA GLU A 82 -9.49 2.29 -2.30
C GLU A 82 -10.46 2.08 -1.12
N THR A 83 -10.74 0.82 -0.86
CA THR A 83 -11.55 0.37 0.27
C THR A 83 -10.74 -0.58 1.12
N TYR A 84 -11.18 -0.76 2.37
CA TYR A 84 -10.56 -1.70 3.29
C TYR A 84 -10.47 -3.11 2.68
N GLU A 85 -11.57 -3.61 2.10
CA GLU A 85 -11.62 -4.95 1.51
C GLU A 85 -10.75 -5.07 0.26
N THR A 86 -10.71 -4.06 -0.59
CA THR A 86 -9.86 -4.05 -1.78
C THR A 86 -8.38 -4.11 -1.41
N LEU A 87 -7.94 -3.27 -0.46
CA LEU A 87 -6.54 -3.28 -0.02
C LEU A 87 -6.18 -4.60 0.66
N LYS A 88 -7.11 -5.17 1.45
CA LYS A 88 -6.96 -6.50 2.06
C LYS A 88 -6.75 -7.57 1.00
N HIS A 89 -7.56 -7.54 -0.06
CA HIS A 89 -7.48 -8.49 -1.16
C HIS A 89 -6.12 -8.40 -1.84
N ILE A 90 -5.67 -7.20 -2.23
CA ILE A 90 -4.35 -7.03 -2.86
C ILE A 90 -3.21 -7.50 -1.96
N LEU A 91 -3.20 -7.11 -0.68
CA LEU A 91 -2.16 -7.54 0.27
C LEU A 91 -2.14 -9.06 0.46
N SER A 92 -3.31 -9.70 0.44
CA SER A 92 -3.44 -11.16 0.53
C SER A 92 -2.94 -11.83 -0.76
N SER A 93 -3.29 -11.28 -1.92
CA SER A 93 -2.89 -11.79 -3.23
C SER A 93 -1.37 -11.76 -3.44
N VAL A 94 -0.69 -10.72 -2.97
CA VAL A 94 0.79 -10.63 -3.02
C VAL A 94 1.49 -11.30 -1.83
N GLU A 95 0.74 -12.03 -1.00
CA GLU A 95 1.23 -12.74 0.18
C GLU A 95 2.10 -11.87 1.11
N TYR A 96 1.66 -10.62 1.34
CA TYR A 96 2.43 -9.59 2.05
C TYR A 96 2.99 -10.06 3.40
N SER A 97 2.25 -10.90 4.14
CA SER A 97 2.67 -11.44 5.43
C SER A 97 3.97 -12.24 5.38
N LYS A 98 4.29 -12.90 4.25
CA LYS A 98 5.54 -13.65 4.06
C LYS A 98 6.75 -12.74 3.89
N HIS A 99 6.56 -11.60 3.24
CA HIS A 99 7.65 -10.71 2.87
C HIS A 99 7.92 -9.62 3.91
N SER A 100 6.88 -9.19 4.63
CA SER A 100 6.96 -8.13 5.65
C SER A 100 7.67 -6.86 5.14
N TRP A 101 7.46 -6.50 3.87
CA TRP A 101 8.03 -5.29 3.28
C TRP A 101 7.56 -4.05 4.04
N HIS A 102 8.42 -3.05 4.19
CA HIS A 102 7.95 -1.75 4.67
C HIS A 102 7.00 -1.13 3.64
N ILE A 103 5.82 -0.71 4.09
CA ILE A 103 4.84 -0.05 3.25
C ILE A 103 5.15 1.44 3.15
N CYS A 104 5.17 1.94 1.93
CA CYS A 104 5.22 3.35 1.60
C CYS A 104 3.97 3.67 0.79
N THR A 105 3.14 4.62 1.22
CA THR A 105 1.93 4.96 0.47
C THR A 105 1.43 6.33 0.90
N ASP A 106 0.42 6.85 0.23
CA ASP A 106 -0.21 8.11 0.58
C ASP A 106 -0.94 8.01 1.94
N LEU A 107 -1.22 9.17 2.54
CA LEU A 107 -1.86 9.23 3.86
C LEU A 107 -3.26 8.60 3.87
N LYS A 108 -3.95 8.59 2.72
CA LYS A 108 -5.32 8.10 2.62
C LYS A 108 -5.32 6.57 2.64
N VAL A 109 -4.43 5.94 1.88
CA VAL A 109 -4.25 4.48 1.87
C VAL A 109 -3.76 4.01 3.24
N ILE A 110 -2.82 4.73 3.88
CA ILE A 110 -2.43 4.42 5.27
C ILE A 110 -3.65 4.47 6.18
N ALA A 111 -4.49 5.51 6.09
CA ALA A 111 -5.68 5.62 6.91
C ALA A 111 -6.65 4.45 6.70
N VAL A 112 -6.83 3.97 5.47
CA VAL A 112 -7.66 2.78 5.20
C VAL A 112 -7.02 1.51 5.75
N LEU A 113 -5.72 1.30 5.53
CA LEU A 113 -4.98 0.12 6.01
C LEU A 113 -4.99 0.00 7.54
N VAL A 114 -4.90 1.12 8.24
CA VAL A 114 -4.94 1.16 9.71
C VAL A 114 -6.38 1.23 10.26
N GLY A 115 -7.37 1.12 9.38
CA GLY A 115 -8.78 0.97 9.74
C GLY A 115 -9.48 2.25 10.18
N LEU A 116 -8.95 3.44 9.87
CA LEU A 116 -9.61 4.70 10.19
C LEU A 116 -10.88 4.89 9.37
N GLN A 117 -11.92 5.36 10.04
CA GLN A 117 -13.18 5.75 9.44
C GLN A 117 -12.95 6.93 8.45
N ALA A 118 -13.50 6.79 7.25
CA ALA A 118 -13.44 7.82 6.22
C ALA A 118 -14.32 9.04 6.56
N GLY A 119 -14.00 10.18 5.94
CA GLY A 119 -14.77 11.43 6.07
C GLY A 119 -14.26 12.37 7.17
N TYR A 120 -15.11 13.32 7.57
CA TYR A 120 -14.74 14.37 8.54
C TYR A 120 -14.90 13.88 9.98
N THR A 121 -13.97 13.03 10.42
CA THR A 121 -13.99 12.36 11.72
C THR A 121 -13.27 13.18 12.81
N LYS A 122 -13.59 12.89 14.08
CA LYS A 122 -13.02 13.62 15.23
C LYS A 122 -11.54 13.31 15.41
N PHE A 123 -11.18 12.03 15.31
CA PHE A 123 -9.82 11.51 15.47
C PHE A 123 -9.34 10.93 14.14
N CYS A 124 -8.94 11.80 13.21
CA CYS A 124 -8.58 11.41 11.85
C CYS A 124 -7.08 11.09 11.67
N CYS A 125 -6.27 11.21 12.73
CA CYS A 125 -4.82 10.98 12.66
C CYS A 125 -4.47 9.61 13.25
N PHE A 126 -3.75 8.79 12.48
CA PHE A 126 -3.29 7.46 12.93
C PHE A 126 -2.11 7.54 13.92
N LEU A 127 -1.36 8.65 13.94
CA LEU A 127 -0.19 8.83 14.81
C LEU A 127 -0.55 9.39 16.20
N CYS A 128 -1.58 10.24 16.26
CA CYS A 128 -1.93 10.95 17.48
C CYS A 128 -3.42 11.23 17.59
N GLN A 129 -3.86 11.45 18.83
CA GLN A 129 -5.25 11.73 19.19
C GLN A 129 -5.58 13.21 18.95
N TRP A 130 -5.27 13.70 17.74
CA TRP A 130 -5.61 15.06 17.31
C TRP A 130 -7.12 15.20 17.18
N ASP A 131 -7.69 16.14 17.94
CA ASP A 131 -9.13 16.40 17.94
C ASP A 131 -9.46 17.49 16.91
N SER A 132 -9.95 17.07 15.74
CA SER A 132 -10.31 17.95 14.63
C SER A 132 -11.43 18.94 14.98
N ARG A 133 -12.17 18.71 16.07
CA ARG A 133 -13.31 19.56 16.47
C ARG A 133 -12.90 20.69 17.41
N VAL A 134 -11.72 20.64 18.04
CA VAL A 134 -11.28 21.64 19.04
C VAL A 134 -10.51 22.78 18.38
N ARG A 135 -11.21 23.59 17.58
CA ARG A 135 -10.63 24.71 16.78
C ARG A 135 -9.76 25.66 17.59
N LYS A 136 -10.18 25.99 18.83
CA LYS A 136 -9.45 26.90 19.72
C LYS A 136 -8.04 26.41 20.08
N LYS A 137 -7.78 25.10 20.06
CA LYS A 137 -6.49 24.52 20.47
C LYS A 137 -5.61 24.10 19.29
N HIS A 138 -6.09 24.17 18.05
CA HIS A 138 -5.40 23.65 16.87
C HIS A 138 -4.00 24.24 16.66
N TYR A 139 -3.87 25.56 16.84
CA TYR A 139 -2.60 26.25 16.63
C TYR A 139 -1.82 26.54 17.92
N ILE A 140 -2.40 26.19 19.08
CA ILE A 140 -1.78 26.39 20.40
C ILE A 140 -1.15 25.10 20.90
N LYS A 141 -1.86 23.98 20.76
CA LYS A 141 -1.41 22.68 21.22
C LYS A 141 -0.58 22.00 20.14
N LYS A 142 0.75 22.01 20.33
CA LYS A 142 1.71 21.37 19.43
C LYS A 142 1.82 19.85 19.63
N VAL A 143 1.62 19.38 20.86
CA VAL A 143 1.79 17.96 21.22
C VAL A 143 0.45 17.36 21.58
N TRP A 144 0.03 16.35 20.83
CA TRP A 144 -1.17 15.56 21.08
C TRP A 144 -0.80 14.17 21.62
N PRO A 145 -1.65 13.55 22.46
CA PRO A 145 -1.36 12.20 22.96
C PRO A 145 -1.16 11.23 21.81
N LYS A 146 -0.13 10.38 21.90
CA LYS A 146 0.14 9.37 20.87
C LYS A 146 -1.02 8.38 20.77
N GLN A 147 -1.28 7.91 19.57
CA GLN A 147 -2.22 6.82 19.33
C GLN A 147 -1.49 5.51 19.66
N GLN A 148 -1.62 5.01 20.89
CA GLN A 148 -0.87 3.82 21.34
C GLN A 148 -1.40 2.52 20.72
N ARG A 149 -2.72 2.44 20.50
CA ARG A 149 -3.41 1.29 19.89
C ARG A 149 -4.55 1.78 19.02
N LEU A 150 -4.73 1.12 17.89
CA LEU A 150 -5.85 1.30 16.98
C LEU A 150 -6.82 0.15 17.24
N ILE A 151 -7.80 0.39 18.12
CA ILE A 151 -8.80 -0.60 18.53
C ILE A 151 -10.10 -0.28 17.79
N SER A 152 -10.64 -1.24 17.04
CA SER A 152 -11.92 -1.07 16.35
C SER A 152 -13.03 -0.60 17.31
N GLY A 153 -13.86 0.33 16.85
CA GLY A 153 -14.92 0.99 17.62
C GLY A 153 -14.45 2.15 18.49
N VAL A 154 -13.13 2.37 18.63
CA VAL A 154 -12.57 3.42 19.50
C VAL A 154 -11.95 4.52 18.65
N LYS A 155 -12.27 5.79 18.96
CA LYS A 155 -11.63 6.98 18.36
C LYS A 155 -11.56 6.93 16.83
N ASN A 156 -12.69 6.65 16.20
CA ASN A 156 -12.85 6.62 14.74
C ASN A 156 -12.00 5.55 14.03
N VAL A 157 -11.56 4.50 14.73
CA VAL A 157 -11.10 3.26 14.11
C VAL A 157 -12.33 2.40 13.86
N GLU A 158 -12.64 2.15 12.59
CA GLU A 158 -13.78 1.34 12.15
C GLU A 158 -13.38 -0.13 12.03
N ASN A 159 -12.23 -0.40 11.38
CA ASN A 159 -11.78 -1.75 11.07
C ASN A 159 -10.49 -2.11 11.82
N GLU A 160 -10.20 -3.40 11.94
CA GLU A 160 -8.91 -3.83 12.49
C GLU A 160 -7.76 -3.47 11.54
N PRO A 161 -6.62 -2.98 12.04
CA PRO A 161 -5.47 -2.67 11.20
C PRO A 161 -4.97 -3.90 10.42
N GLN A 162 -4.81 -3.76 9.11
CA GLN A 162 -4.27 -4.81 8.24
C GLN A 162 -2.75 -4.92 8.33
N VAL A 163 -2.10 -3.86 8.81
CA VAL A 163 -0.65 -3.71 8.89
C VAL A 163 -0.29 -3.10 10.23
N ALA A 164 0.78 -3.60 10.85
CA ALA A 164 1.31 -3.01 12.06
C ALA A 164 1.97 -1.66 11.74
N SER A 165 1.77 -0.67 12.61
CA SER A 165 2.40 0.66 12.52
C SER A 165 3.73 0.71 13.27
#